data_AF-A0A520IMZ1-F1
#
_entry.id   AF-A0A520IMZ1-F1
#
_cell.length_a   1.000
_cell.length_b   1.000
_cell.length_c   1.000
_cell.angle_alpha   90.00
_cell.angle_beta   90.00
_cell.angle_gamma   90.00
#
_symmetry.space_group_name_H-M   'P 1'
#
loop_
_entity.id
_entity.type
_entity.pdbx_description
1 polymer ?
#
loop_
_entity_poly.entity_id
_entity_poly.type
_entity_poly.pdbx_seq_one_letter_code
_entity_poly.pdbx_strand_id
1 'polypeptide(L)'
;MLDGPLRIGGWSPQNFDGAYRGEVTLEEALAQSLNTVSVRLLQASGGPRAAAEIARRLGVGGTMPEDLSLALGTGEVRLIDMASAYAALLNGGLRVRATGIERIDANNQRLALDRPGPARVIEPERAGEMRAMLAAVVARGSGRAAALPGRFVAGKTGTTQDYRDAWFIGEAGSTIIGVWLGNDDDRPMRGVTGSSLPARLFHDIAAADR
;
A
#
# COMPACT_ATOMS: atom_id res chain seq x y z
N MET A 1 3.69 -8.35 19.33
CA MET A 1 4.79 -7.50 18.82
C MET A 1 4.68 -6.19 19.56
N LEU A 2 5.79 -5.70 20.11
CA LEU A 2 5.79 -4.51 20.95
C LEU A 2 5.68 -3.23 20.12
N ASP A 3 4.61 -2.47 20.32
CA ASP A 3 4.51 -1.04 20.00
C ASP A 3 4.96 -0.21 21.19
N GLY A 4 6.13 0.41 21.07
CA GLY A 4 6.78 1.12 22.17
C GLY A 4 8.04 1.86 21.69
N PRO A 5 8.62 2.73 22.53
CA PRO A 5 9.78 3.53 22.17
C PRO A 5 10.88 2.70 21.51
N LEU A 6 11.38 3.18 20.38
CA LEU A 6 12.42 2.52 19.59
C LEU A 6 13.52 3.52 19.29
N ARG A 7 14.76 3.15 19.60
CA ARG A 7 15.95 3.93 19.26
C ARG A 7 16.95 3.04 18.54
N ILE A 8 17.38 3.48 17.37
CA ILE A 8 18.33 2.77 16.51
C ILE A 8 19.44 3.77 16.16
N GLY A 9 20.57 3.67 16.85
CA GLY A 9 21.62 4.69 16.78
C GLY A 9 21.08 6.07 17.16
N GLY A 10 21.18 7.02 16.23
CA GLY A 10 20.66 8.40 16.38
C GLY A 10 19.18 8.58 15.99
N TRP A 11 18.53 7.57 15.42
CA TRP A 11 17.16 7.67 14.93
C TRP A 11 16.15 7.11 15.93
N SER A 12 15.02 7.81 16.12
CA SER A 12 13.95 7.42 17.04
C SER A 12 12.59 7.60 16.36
N PRO A 13 12.11 6.60 15.58
CA PRO A 13 10.81 6.69 14.92
C PRO A 13 9.68 6.70 15.95
N GLN A 14 8.61 7.43 15.64
CA GLN A 14 7.43 7.56 16.49
C GLN A 14 6.16 7.26 15.68
N ASN A 15 5.12 6.83 16.37
CA ASN A 15 3.79 6.70 15.77
C ASN A 15 3.23 8.08 15.43
N PHE A 16 2.36 8.14 14.43
CA PHE A 16 1.77 9.40 13.97
C PHE A 16 1.04 10.18 15.07
N ASP A 17 0.38 9.47 15.99
CA ASP A 17 -0.35 10.05 17.12
C ASP A 17 0.51 10.25 18.39
N GLY A 18 1.80 9.88 18.33
CA GLY A 18 2.73 9.94 19.46
C GLY A 18 2.45 8.94 20.58
N ALA A 19 1.45 8.06 20.45
CA ALA A 19 1.05 7.11 21.48
C ALA A 19 1.53 5.69 21.19
N TYR A 20 1.76 4.91 22.24
CA TYR A 20 2.16 3.50 22.16
C TYR A 20 1.07 2.59 22.72
N ARG A 21 0.88 1.44 22.07
CA ARG A 21 -0.18 0.46 22.39
C ARG A 21 0.31 -0.77 23.15
N GLY A 22 1.61 -0.87 23.41
CA GLY A 22 2.19 -2.05 24.08
C GLY A 22 2.18 -3.27 23.17
N GLU A 23 1.86 -4.44 23.71
CA GLU A 23 1.79 -5.66 22.89
C GLU A 23 0.57 -5.65 21.97
N VAL A 24 0.83 -5.78 20.66
CA VAL A 24 -0.20 -5.80 19.62
C VAL A 24 0.00 -6.99 18.69
N THR A 25 -1.07 -7.41 18.01
CA THR A 25 -1.00 -8.35 16.90
C THR A 25 -0.46 -7.65 15.65
N LEU A 26 0.03 -8.42 14.66
CA LEU A 26 0.44 -7.86 13.37
C LEU A 26 -0.74 -7.19 12.64
N GLU A 27 -1.93 -7.75 12.79
CA GLU A 27 -3.15 -7.20 12.20
C GLU A 27 -3.50 -5.85 12.82
N GLU A 28 -3.47 -5.74 14.15
CA GLU A 28 -3.71 -4.48 14.87
C GLU A 28 -2.67 -3.42 14.46
N ALA A 29 -1.41 -3.82 14.37
CA ALA A 29 -0.32 -2.95 13.96
C ALA A 29 -0.48 -2.44 12.52
N LEU A 30 -0.88 -3.30 11.58
CA LEU A 30 -1.17 -2.89 10.21
C LEU A 30 -2.40 -1.98 10.14
N ALA A 31 -3.48 -2.34 10.85
CA ALA A 31 -4.73 -1.59 10.89
C ALA A 31 -4.53 -0.16 11.42
N GLN A 32 -3.75 -0.01 12.50
CA GLN A 32 -3.44 1.28 13.10
C GLN A 32 -2.21 1.97 12.49
N SER A 33 -1.53 1.32 11.54
CA SER A 33 -0.34 1.84 10.87
C SER A 33 0.79 2.24 11.83
N LEU A 34 1.14 1.35 12.77
CA LEU A 34 2.10 1.62 13.83
C LEU A 34 3.54 1.59 13.32
N ASN A 35 4.19 2.75 13.32
CA ASN A 35 5.54 2.94 12.80
C ASN A 35 6.58 2.12 13.55
N THR A 36 6.51 2.08 14.89
CA THR A 36 7.53 1.35 15.67
C THR A 36 7.48 -0.16 15.41
N VAL A 37 6.28 -0.71 15.25
CA VAL A 37 6.07 -2.12 14.94
C VAL A 37 6.56 -2.45 13.52
N SER A 38 6.28 -1.59 12.54
CA SER A 38 6.78 -1.76 11.16
C SER A 38 8.30 -1.83 11.11
N VAL A 39 9.00 -0.94 11.84
CA VAL A 39 10.46 -0.94 11.90
C VAL A 39 11.00 -2.20 12.57
N ARG A 40 10.41 -2.62 13.70
CA ARG A 40 10.78 -3.88 14.38
C ARG A 40 10.56 -5.10 13.50
N LEU A 41 9.44 -5.12 12.77
CA LEU A 41 9.11 -6.21 11.85
C LEU A 41 10.12 -6.29 10.73
N LEU A 42 10.48 -5.16 10.13
CA LEU A 42 11.51 -5.10 9.10
C LEU A 42 12.85 -5.65 9.61
N GLN A 43 13.28 -5.24 10.81
CA GLN A 43 14.51 -5.76 11.43
C GLN A 43 14.45 -7.27 11.64
N ALA A 44 13.33 -7.78 12.16
CA ALA A 44 13.15 -9.20 12.43
C ALA A 44 13.02 -10.06 11.15
N SER A 45 12.65 -9.44 10.03
CA SER A 45 12.28 -10.12 8.77
C SER A 45 13.37 -10.04 7.69
N GLY A 46 14.64 -9.92 8.09
CA GLY A 46 15.79 -9.91 7.18
C GLY A 46 16.19 -8.51 6.67
N GLY A 47 15.57 -7.45 7.17
CA GLY A 47 15.98 -6.07 6.95
C GLY A 47 15.61 -5.48 5.58
N PRO A 48 16.11 -4.27 5.28
CA PRO A 48 15.69 -3.47 4.13
C PRO A 48 15.89 -4.17 2.79
N ARG A 49 16.99 -4.91 2.62
CA ARG A 49 17.28 -5.64 1.37
C ARG A 49 16.25 -6.72 1.06
N ALA A 50 15.85 -7.50 2.07
CA ALA A 50 14.83 -8.54 1.92
C ALA A 50 13.47 -7.92 1.56
N ALA A 51 13.09 -6.82 2.22
CA ALA A 51 11.87 -6.09 1.89
C ALA A 51 11.90 -5.50 0.47
N ALA A 52 13.02 -4.93 0.04
CA ALA A 52 13.19 -4.40 -1.31
C ALA A 52 13.14 -5.49 -2.38
N GLU A 53 13.64 -6.70 -2.10
CA GLU A 53 13.48 -7.84 -2.99
C GLU A 53 12.00 -8.27 -3.13
N ILE A 54 11.26 -8.32 -2.02
CA ILE A 54 9.82 -8.61 -2.05
C ILE A 54 9.07 -7.55 -2.85
N ALA A 55 9.35 -6.26 -2.63
CA ALA A 55 8.73 -5.16 -3.35
C ALA A 55 9.00 -5.24 -4.86
N ARG A 56 10.25 -5.51 -5.27
CA ARG A 56 10.61 -5.76 -6.68
C ARG A 56 9.90 -6.97 -7.26
N ARG A 57 9.76 -8.06 -6.49
CA ARG A 57 8.99 -9.24 -6.90
C ARG A 57 7.53 -8.89 -7.18
N LEU A 58 6.94 -8.01 -6.39
CA LEU A 58 5.58 -7.48 -6.58
C LEU A 58 5.46 -6.48 -7.75
N GLY A 59 6.58 -6.05 -8.35
CA GLY A 59 6.60 -5.12 -9.46
C GLY A 59 6.73 -3.65 -9.05
N VAL A 60 7.05 -3.37 -7.79
CA VAL A 60 7.36 -2.01 -7.33
C VAL A 60 8.75 -1.64 -7.85
N GLY A 61 8.80 -0.68 -8.76
CA GLY A 61 10.04 -0.11 -9.30
C GLY A 61 10.63 0.99 -8.40
N GLY A 62 11.66 1.67 -8.93
CA GLY A 62 12.31 2.79 -8.25
C GLY A 62 13.50 2.39 -7.39
N THR A 63 14.14 3.40 -6.79
CA THR A 63 15.25 3.23 -5.85
C THR A 63 14.70 3.10 -4.44
N MET A 64 15.00 1.98 -3.78
CA MET A 64 14.56 1.74 -2.40
C MET A 64 15.72 1.97 -1.43
N PRO A 65 15.49 2.68 -0.32
CA PRO A 65 16.48 2.82 0.74
C PRO A 65 16.96 1.47 1.28
N GLU A 66 18.27 1.36 1.51
CA GLU A 66 18.88 0.16 2.13
C GLU A 66 18.92 0.23 3.67
N ASP A 67 18.20 1.17 4.27
CA ASP A 67 18.11 1.37 5.70
C ASP A 67 16.68 1.15 6.23
N LEU A 68 16.52 1.18 7.56
CA LEU A 68 15.26 0.84 8.22
C LEU A 68 14.15 1.87 8.04
N SER A 69 14.45 3.06 7.50
CA SER A 69 13.42 4.03 7.13
C SER A 69 12.52 3.50 6.01
N LEU A 70 12.97 2.49 5.24
CA LEU A 70 12.15 1.79 4.24
C LEU A 70 10.83 1.28 4.83
N ALA A 71 10.81 0.86 6.11
CA ALA A 71 9.58 0.43 6.80
C ALA A 71 8.51 1.52 6.89
N LEU A 72 8.91 2.79 6.75
CA LEU A 72 8.04 3.96 6.83
C LEU A 72 7.77 4.60 5.45
N GLY A 73 8.20 3.95 4.36
CA GLY A 73 7.87 4.37 3.00
C GLY A 73 8.70 5.55 2.46
N THR A 74 9.98 5.66 2.85
CA THR A 74 10.90 6.70 2.34
C THR A 74 11.41 6.45 0.92
N GLY A 75 11.00 5.35 0.26
CA GLY A 75 11.33 5.07 -1.13
C GLY A 75 10.37 5.73 -2.10
N GLU A 76 10.89 6.25 -3.21
CA GLU A 76 10.09 6.83 -4.29
C GLU A 76 9.51 5.74 -5.18
N VAL A 77 8.21 5.83 -5.44
CA VAL A 77 7.45 4.83 -6.20
C VAL A 77 6.42 5.50 -7.10
N ARG A 78 6.01 4.80 -8.16
CA ARG A 78 4.94 5.25 -9.06
C ARG A 78 3.60 4.68 -8.60
N LEU A 79 2.55 5.50 -8.64
CA LEU A 79 1.18 5.08 -8.27
C LEU A 79 0.71 3.84 -9.04
N ILE A 80 1.00 3.76 -10.34
CA ILE A 80 0.59 2.62 -11.19
C ILE A 80 1.30 1.31 -10.80
N ASP A 81 2.55 1.39 -10.36
CA ASP A 81 3.33 0.24 -9.90
C ASP A 81 2.80 -0.22 -8.53
N MET A 82 2.47 0.73 -7.65
CA MET A 82 1.85 0.42 -6.36
C MET A 82 0.45 -0.19 -6.51
N ALA A 83 -0.39 0.33 -7.39
CA ALA A 83 -1.70 -0.27 -7.68
C ALA A 83 -1.55 -1.71 -8.20
N SER A 84 -0.59 -1.95 -9.11
CA SER A 84 -0.28 -3.29 -9.62
C SER A 84 0.24 -4.23 -8.52
N ALA A 85 1.05 -3.73 -7.59
CA ALA A 85 1.54 -4.49 -6.43
C ALA A 85 0.40 -4.86 -5.46
N TYR A 86 -0.52 -3.93 -5.18
CA TYR A 86 -1.70 -4.20 -4.35
C TYR A 86 -2.64 -5.22 -4.99
N ALA A 87 -2.75 -5.25 -6.31
CA ALA A 87 -3.49 -6.29 -7.01
C ALA A 87 -2.97 -7.68 -6.62
N ALA A 88 -1.65 -7.89 -6.58
CA ALA A 88 -1.07 -9.17 -6.17
C ALA A 88 -1.39 -9.56 -4.72
N LEU A 89 -1.45 -8.58 -3.80
CA LEU A 89 -1.81 -8.82 -2.40
C LEU A 89 -3.28 -9.25 -2.25
N LEU A 90 -4.15 -8.77 -3.13
CA LEU A 90 -5.61 -8.85 -2.98
C LEU A 90 -6.26 -9.89 -3.92
N ASN A 91 -5.58 -10.32 -4.98
CA ASN A 91 -6.08 -11.27 -5.98
C ASN A 91 -5.59 -12.73 -5.81
N GLY A 92 -5.19 -13.12 -4.60
CA GLY A 92 -4.68 -14.46 -4.33
C GLY A 92 -3.23 -14.69 -4.75
N GLY A 93 -2.43 -13.63 -4.84
CA GLY A 93 -0.98 -13.71 -5.00
C GLY A 93 -0.47 -13.64 -6.44
N LEU A 94 -1.29 -13.20 -7.39
CA LEU A 94 -0.95 -13.10 -8.80
C LEU A 94 -0.53 -11.67 -9.15
N ARG A 95 0.76 -11.49 -9.45
CA ARG A 95 1.24 -10.22 -10.01
C ARG A 95 0.64 -10.00 -11.39
N VAL A 96 0.05 -8.84 -11.57
CA VAL A 96 -0.42 -8.31 -12.85
C VAL A 96 0.35 -7.05 -13.20
N ARG A 97 0.47 -6.75 -14.49
CA ARG A 97 1.04 -5.49 -14.99
C ARG A 97 -0.10 -4.66 -15.56
N ALA A 98 -0.27 -3.43 -15.10
CA ALA A 98 -1.23 -2.52 -15.70
C ALA A 98 -0.88 -2.23 -17.17
N THR A 99 -1.88 -2.34 -18.06
CA THR A 99 -1.75 -2.03 -19.49
C THR A 99 -2.92 -1.18 -19.93
N GLY A 100 -2.67 -0.11 -20.69
CA GLY A 100 -3.73 0.79 -21.20
C GLY A 100 -4.19 0.49 -22.63
N ILE A 101 -3.48 -0.38 -23.34
CA ILE A 101 -3.83 -0.79 -24.71
C ILE A 101 -4.51 -2.15 -24.58
N GLU A 102 -5.61 -2.41 -25.31
CA GLU A 102 -6.27 -3.73 -25.38
C GLU A 102 -5.93 -4.47 -26.69
N ARG A 103 -5.86 -3.75 -27.81
CA ARG A 103 -5.58 -4.29 -29.14
C ARG A 103 -4.91 -3.23 -30.00
N ILE A 104 -4.02 -3.66 -30.90
CA ILE A 104 -3.51 -2.83 -31.99
C ILE A 104 -3.80 -3.56 -33.30
N ASP A 105 -4.52 -2.90 -34.18
CA ASP A 105 -4.77 -3.35 -35.55
C ASP A 105 -4.10 -2.35 -36.51
N ALA A 106 -3.29 -2.85 -37.45
CA ALA A 106 -2.61 -2.06 -38.46
C ALA A 106 -2.59 -2.82 -39.79
N ASN A 107 -2.93 -2.16 -40.90
CA ASN A 107 -2.92 -2.75 -42.25
C ASN A 107 -3.68 -4.09 -42.36
N ASN A 108 -4.89 -4.16 -41.79
CA ASN A 108 -5.71 -5.39 -41.70
C ASN A 108 -5.04 -6.55 -40.94
N GLN A 109 -4.03 -6.28 -40.12
CA GLN A 109 -3.36 -7.26 -39.28
C GLN A 109 -3.42 -6.87 -37.81
N ARG A 110 -3.63 -7.87 -36.95
CA ARG A 110 -3.53 -7.70 -35.50
C ARG A 110 -2.06 -7.81 -35.09
N LEU A 111 -1.55 -6.78 -34.43
CA LEU A 111 -0.17 -6.79 -33.91
C LEU A 111 -0.12 -7.50 -32.55
N ALA A 112 0.97 -8.26 -32.34
CA ALA A 112 1.23 -8.88 -31.06
C ALA A 112 1.58 -7.82 -30.00
N LEU A 113 1.09 -8.03 -28.78
CA LEU A 113 1.38 -7.15 -27.65
C LEU A 113 2.17 -7.94 -26.61
N ASP A 114 3.24 -7.35 -26.11
CA ASP A 114 4.00 -7.89 -25.00
C ASP A 114 3.20 -7.72 -23.70
N ARG A 115 2.35 -8.71 -23.43
CA ARG A 115 1.55 -8.82 -22.21
C ARG A 115 1.91 -10.10 -21.49
N PRO A 116 2.87 -10.07 -20.55
CA PRO A 116 3.10 -11.22 -19.70
C PRO A 116 1.80 -11.52 -18.93
N GLY A 117 1.40 -12.79 -18.92
CA GLY A 117 0.27 -13.25 -18.14
C GLY A 117 0.50 -13.08 -16.63
N PRO A 118 -0.53 -13.26 -15.79
CA PRO A 118 -0.39 -13.19 -14.35
C PRO A 118 0.66 -14.18 -13.84
N ALA A 119 1.53 -13.75 -12.93
CA ALA A 119 2.57 -14.58 -12.34
C ALA A 119 2.36 -14.73 -10.84
N ARG A 120 2.41 -15.96 -10.32
CA ARG A 120 2.30 -16.20 -8.87
C ARG A 120 3.57 -15.72 -8.17
N VAL A 121 3.39 -14.80 -7.22
CA VAL A 121 4.47 -14.17 -6.43
C VAL A 121 4.23 -14.24 -4.92
N ILE A 122 3.01 -14.59 -4.51
CA ILE A 122 2.61 -14.87 -3.13
C ILE A 122 1.78 -16.14 -3.12
N GLU A 123 1.94 -16.96 -2.08
CA GLU A 123 1.09 -18.13 -1.86
C GLU A 123 -0.36 -17.71 -1.58
N PRO A 124 -1.37 -18.44 -2.10
CA PRO A 124 -2.78 -18.07 -1.92
C PRO A 124 -3.19 -17.85 -0.46
N GLU A 125 -2.69 -18.71 0.44
CA GLU A 125 -2.97 -18.64 1.88
C GLU A 125 -2.46 -17.32 2.49
N ARG A 126 -1.19 -16.98 2.23
CA ARG A 126 -0.56 -15.72 2.69
C ARG A 126 -1.22 -14.48 2.08
N ALA A 127 -1.66 -14.57 0.83
CA ALA A 127 -2.42 -13.49 0.19
C ALA A 127 -3.80 -13.32 0.87
N GLY A 128 -4.46 -14.42 1.25
CA GLY A 128 -5.70 -14.41 2.03
C GLY A 128 -5.53 -13.75 3.41
N GLU A 129 -4.47 -14.10 4.14
CA GLU A 129 -4.12 -13.47 5.42
C GLU A 129 -3.88 -11.96 5.26
N MET A 130 -3.07 -11.57 4.28
CA MET A 130 -2.79 -10.15 4.00
C MET A 130 -4.08 -9.39 3.63
N ARG A 131 -4.95 -10.00 2.81
CA ARG A 131 -6.24 -9.41 2.43
C ARG A 131 -7.15 -9.20 3.64
N ALA A 132 -7.18 -10.15 4.58
CA ALA A 132 -7.92 -9.99 5.84
C ALA A 132 -7.36 -8.86 6.70
N MET A 133 -6.03 -8.76 6.82
CA MET A 133 -5.39 -7.67 7.57
C MET A 133 -5.62 -6.30 6.90
N LEU A 134 -5.61 -6.21 5.58
CA LEU A 134 -5.94 -4.98 4.84
C LEU A 134 -7.43 -4.61 4.96
N ALA A 135 -8.33 -5.58 5.09
CA ALA A 135 -9.72 -5.33 5.42
C ALA A 135 -9.87 -4.76 6.85
N ALA A 136 -9.05 -5.19 7.80
CA ALA A 136 -9.02 -4.64 9.16
C ALA A 136 -8.65 -3.14 9.19
N VAL A 137 -7.77 -2.69 8.28
CA VAL A 137 -7.42 -1.26 8.12
C VAL A 137 -8.67 -0.43 7.83
N VAL A 138 -9.56 -0.93 6.97
CA VAL A 138 -10.80 -0.25 6.59
C VAL A 138 -11.86 -0.41 7.68
N ALA A 139 -12.02 -1.62 8.23
CA ALA A 139 -13.06 -1.90 9.22
C ALA A 139 -12.85 -1.18 10.55
N ARG A 140 -11.62 -1.13 11.06
CA ARG A 140 -11.31 -0.60 12.40
C ARG A 140 -10.02 0.20 12.49
N GLY A 141 -9.30 0.38 11.38
CA GLY A 141 -8.01 1.06 11.35
C GLY A 141 -8.03 2.48 10.79
N SER A 142 -6.93 2.87 10.17
CA SER A 142 -6.73 4.19 9.57
C SER A 142 -7.54 4.43 8.29
N GLY A 143 -8.08 3.38 7.66
CA GLY A 143 -8.76 3.44 6.36
C GLY A 143 -10.27 3.55 6.42
N ARG A 144 -10.87 3.82 7.58
CA ARG A 144 -12.34 3.79 7.79
C ARG A 144 -13.14 4.64 6.79
N ALA A 145 -12.59 5.75 6.33
CA ALA A 145 -13.26 6.63 5.37
C ALA A 145 -13.45 5.99 3.97
N ALA A 146 -12.75 4.89 3.67
CA ALA A 146 -12.91 4.14 2.41
C ALA A 146 -14.01 3.07 2.47
N ALA A 147 -14.64 2.84 3.63
CA ALA A 147 -15.61 1.77 3.81
C ALA A 147 -16.86 1.96 2.94
N LEU A 148 -17.37 0.87 2.35
CA LEU A 148 -18.60 0.85 1.55
C LEU A 148 -19.60 -0.12 2.16
N PRO A 149 -20.79 0.34 2.58
CA PRO A 149 -21.83 -0.55 3.12
C PRO A 149 -22.17 -1.69 2.15
N GLY A 150 -22.16 -2.92 2.66
CA GLY A 150 -22.51 -4.12 1.88
C GLY A 150 -21.46 -4.57 0.86
N ARG A 151 -20.29 -3.93 0.78
CA ARG A 151 -19.19 -4.32 -0.11
C ARG A 151 -17.94 -4.65 0.68
N PHE A 152 -17.22 -5.67 0.23
CA PHE A 152 -15.89 -5.94 0.76
C PHE A 152 -14.91 -4.88 0.27
N VAL A 153 -14.20 -4.25 1.20
CA VAL A 153 -13.15 -3.26 0.93
C VAL A 153 -11.93 -3.61 1.77
N ALA A 154 -10.78 -3.66 1.13
CA ALA A 154 -9.49 -3.86 1.77
C ALA A 154 -8.48 -2.88 1.20
N GLY A 155 -7.66 -2.24 2.03
CA GLY A 155 -6.74 -1.24 1.53
C GLY A 155 -5.83 -0.67 2.62
N LYS A 156 -5.00 0.29 2.24
CA LYS A 156 -4.05 0.91 3.15
C LYS A 156 -3.92 2.40 2.88
N THR A 157 -3.81 3.15 3.96
CA THR A 157 -3.43 4.57 3.95
C THR A 157 -1.91 4.74 3.92
N GLY A 158 -1.43 5.74 3.19
CA GLY A 158 -0.05 6.23 3.27
C GLY A 158 -0.04 7.75 3.52
N THR A 159 0.88 8.23 4.34
CA THR A 159 1.10 9.67 4.58
C THR A 159 2.60 9.88 4.75
N THR A 160 3.21 10.72 3.91
CA THR A 160 4.62 11.09 4.08
C THR A 160 4.78 12.14 5.19
N GLN A 161 6.01 12.34 5.65
CA GLN A 161 6.32 13.41 6.60
C GLN A 161 5.93 14.78 5.99
N ASP A 162 5.56 15.72 6.85
CA ASP A 162 5.09 17.06 6.46
C ASP A 162 3.83 17.12 5.56
N TYR A 163 3.04 16.05 5.45
CA TYR A 163 1.80 16.03 4.65
C TYR A 163 2.01 16.36 3.16
N ARG A 164 3.15 15.97 2.58
CA ARG A 164 3.46 16.20 1.15
C ARG A 164 2.69 15.27 0.24
N ASP A 165 2.55 14.02 0.67
CA ASP A 165 1.82 12.99 -0.05
C ASP A 165 0.80 12.30 0.85
N ALA A 166 -0.37 12.10 0.29
CA ALA A 166 -1.45 11.36 0.92
C ALA A 166 -1.96 10.28 -0.04
N TRP A 167 -1.94 9.04 0.41
CA TRP A 167 -2.26 7.87 -0.40
C TRP A 167 -3.40 7.08 0.22
N PHE A 168 -4.24 6.51 -0.64
CA PHE A 168 -5.05 5.35 -0.32
C PHE A 168 -5.05 4.38 -1.50
N ILE A 169 -4.70 3.12 -1.26
CA ILE A 169 -4.71 2.07 -2.29
C ILE A 169 -5.44 0.85 -1.75
N GLY A 170 -6.35 0.28 -2.53
CA GLY A 170 -7.15 -0.86 -2.09
C GLY A 170 -8.00 -1.52 -3.18
N GLU A 171 -8.71 -2.55 -2.77
CA GLU A 171 -9.73 -3.27 -3.52
C GLU A 171 -11.12 -2.80 -3.08
N ALA A 172 -12.00 -2.59 -4.04
CA ALA A 172 -13.44 -2.48 -3.83
C ALA A 172 -14.17 -3.40 -4.82
N GLY A 173 -14.70 -4.54 -4.34
CA GLY A 173 -15.21 -5.58 -5.24
C GLY A 173 -14.09 -6.23 -6.04
N SER A 174 -14.13 -6.20 -7.38
CA SER A 174 -13.08 -6.75 -8.25
C SER A 174 -12.09 -5.70 -8.76
N THR A 175 -12.23 -4.44 -8.35
CA THR A 175 -11.46 -3.30 -8.88
C THR A 175 -10.40 -2.88 -7.87
N ILE A 176 -9.16 -2.70 -8.35
CA ILE A 176 -8.08 -2.06 -7.58
C ILE A 176 -8.07 -0.58 -7.91
N ILE A 177 -8.14 0.26 -6.87
CA ILE A 177 -8.14 1.72 -7.00
C ILE A 177 -6.98 2.25 -6.16
N GLY A 178 -6.14 3.07 -6.79
CA GLY A 178 -5.08 3.81 -6.12
C GLY A 178 -5.32 5.31 -6.25
N VAL A 179 -5.35 6.01 -5.12
CA VAL A 179 -5.51 7.46 -5.03
C VAL A 179 -4.26 8.05 -4.40
N TRP A 180 -3.69 9.05 -5.06
CA TRP A 180 -2.65 9.91 -4.52
C TRP A 180 -3.11 11.36 -4.61
N LEU A 181 -2.81 12.12 -3.56
CA LEU A 181 -2.94 13.57 -3.52
C LEU A 181 -1.62 14.15 -3.01
N GLY A 182 -1.18 15.22 -3.67
CA GLY A 182 0.02 15.99 -3.35
C GLY A 182 0.05 17.25 -4.20
N ASN A 183 0.94 18.19 -3.86
CA ASN A 183 1.20 19.34 -4.71
C ASN A 183 2.32 19.01 -5.69
N ASP A 184 2.17 19.39 -6.96
CA ASP A 184 3.18 19.15 -8.00
C ASP A 184 4.53 19.84 -7.72
N ASP A 185 4.53 20.86 -6.86
CA ASP A 185 5.71 21.61 -6.41
C ASP A 185 6.28 21.12 -5.08
N ASP A 186 5.87 19.93 -4.63
CA ASP A 186 6.29 19.26 -3.38
C ASP A 186 5.92 20.02 -2.09
N ARG A 187 5.27 21.19 -2.17
CA ARG A 187 4.92 21.92 -0.94
C ARG A 187 3.95 21.11 -0.06
N PRO A 188 4.08 21.18 1.28
CA PRO A 188 3.13 20.57 2.21
C PRO A 188 1.66 20.90 1.92
N MET A 189 0.79 19.89 1.94
CA MET A 189 -0.65 20.11 1.97
C MET A 189 -1.10 20.49 3.40
N ARG A 190 -2.23 21.18 3.51
CA ARG A 190 -2.75 21.63 4.82
C ARG A 190 -3.57 20.52 5.50
N GLY A 191 -2.90 19.66 6.26
CA GLY A 191 -3.55 18.63 7.09
C GLY A 191 -4.18 17.49 6.30
N VAL A 192 -3.71 17.25 5.07
CA VAL A 192 -4.19 16.15 4.23
C VAL A 192 -3.39 14.88 4.54
N THR A 193 -4.07 13.87 5.05
CA THR A 193 -3.52 12.54 5.33
C THR A 193 -4.15 11.49 4.44
N GLY A 194 -3.50 10.33 4.29
CA GLY A 194 -4.07 9.17 3.60
C GLY A 194 -5.43 8.72 4.15
N SER A 195 -5.66 8.91 5.45
CA SER A 195 -6.91 8.59 6.14
C SER A 195 -8.06 9.59 5.91
N SER A 196 -7.78 10.71 5.22
CA SER A 196 -8.73 11.80 5.00
C SER A 196 -9.23 11.86 3.55
N LEU A 197 -8.73 12.81 2.74
CA LEU A 197 -9.19 13.03 1.37
C LEU A 197 -8.96 11.83 0.44
N PRO A 198 -7.79 11.15 0.44
CA PRO A 198 -7.59 10.01 -0.46
C PRO A 198 -8.54 8.84 -0.19
N ALA A 199 -8.76 8.49 1.08
CA ALA A 199 -9.69 7.42 1.46
C ALA A 199 -11.15 7.76 1.10
N ARG A 200 -11.57 9.03 1.26
CA ARG A 200 -12.90 9.49 0.82
C ARG A 200 -13.03 9.47 -0.70
N LEU A 201 -12.03 9.95 -1.43
CA LEU A 201 -12.06 9.92 -2.89
C LEU A 201 -12.08 8.48 -3.43
N PHE A 202 -11.34 7.56 -2.78
CA PHE A 202 -11.46 6.13 -3.07
C PHE A 202 -12.91 5.64 -2.90
N HIS A 203 -13.57 5.99 -1.77
CA HIS A 203 -14.96 5.64 -1.54
C HIS A 203 -15.87 6.16 -2.65
N ASP A 204 -15.73 7.43 -3.02
CA ASP A 204 -16.58 8.08 -4.02
C ASP A 204 -16.41 7.43 -5.41
N ILE A 205 -15.17 7.15 -5.82
CA ILE A 205 -14.87 6.45 -7.08
C ILE A 205 -15.49 5.05 -7.05
N ALA A 206 -15.26 4.30 -5.97
CA ALA A 206 -15.75 2.94 -5.85
C ALA A 206 -17.28 2.86 -5.77
N ALA A 207 -17.94 3.84 -5.14
CA ALA A 207 -19.40 3.93 -5.07
C ALA A 207 -20.05 4.26 -6.42
N ALA A 208 -19.33 4.97 -7.30
CA ALA A 208 -19.76 5.29 -8.66
C ALA A 208 -19.59 4.11 -9.63
N ASP A 209 -18.65 3.20 -9.36
CA ASP A 209 -18.44 1.94 -10.07
C ASP A 209 -19.57 0.95 -9.71
N ARG A 210 -20.62 0.91 -10.53
CA ARG A 210 -21.80 0.03 -10.41
C ARG A 210 -21.73 -1.13 -11.38
#